data_AF-A0A356EMC1-F1
#
_entry.id   AF-A0A356EMC1-F1
#
_cell.length_a   1.000
_cell.length_b   1.000
_cell.length_c   1.000
_cell.angle_alpha   90.00
_cell.angle_beta   90.00
_cell.angle_gamma   90.00
#
_symmetry.space_group_name_H-M   'P 1'
#
loop_
_entity.id
_entity.type
_entity.pdbx_description
1 polymer ?
#
loop_
_entity_poly.entity_id
_entity_poly.type
_entity_poly.pdbx_seq_one_letter_code
_entity_poly.pdbx_strand_id
1 'polypeptide(L)'
;MLLKLFFRTAVLAAAVIGPMLFYSVSDIWASAKSAVSTLTGGGNQDQSGASSVAPPMVSSQAMSNLPPLEGPEVGDFGEVFRFDATVPWIMSRWSRVSTGMAQLQLHGYRVPLVTGTRPDDLAGALTYYYGPDQRVRKITFNGTTGDAGRLVHFLASRYGFQRRLANDGGLFVYEVPNEKGDIHSVLRIRSTGIVRADQPNQRFHVDLVIEPPQKG
;
A
#
# COMPACT_ATOMS: atom_id res chain seq x y z
N MET A 1 -63.85 -3.34 -10.65
CA MET A 1 -62.69 -3.58 -11.53
C MET A 1 -61.88 -2.28 -11.63
N LEU A 2 -61.24 -1.88 -10.52
CA LEU A 2 -60.81 -0.51 -10.24
C LEU A 2 -59.47 -0.52 -9.48
N LEU A 3 -58.51 -1.31 -9.98
CA LEU A 3 -57.21 -1.53 -9.33
C LEU A 3 -56.10 -1.75 -10.37
N LYS A 4 -56.00 -0.89 -11.39
CA LYS A 4 -54.87 -0.92 -12.36
C LYS A 4 -54.46 0.45 -12.88
N LEU A 5 -54.58 1.51 -12.08
CA LEU A 5 -54.23 2.88 -12.50
C LEU A 5 -53.46 3.70 -11.44
N PHE A 6 -52.52 3.10 -10.72
CA PHE A 6 -51.65 3.84 -9.78
C PHE A 6 -50.14 3.52 -9.88
N PHE A 7 -49.71 2.76 -10.89
CA PHE A 7 -48.31 2.30 -10.98
C PHE A 7 -47.41 3.12 -11.92
N ARG A 8 -47.78 4.34 -12.30
CA ARG A 8 -46.98 5.17 -13.24
C ARG A 8 -46.57 6.56 -12.75
N THR A 9 -46.69 6.85 -11.46
CA THR A 9 -46.29 8.14 -10.86
C THR A 9 -45.25 8.01 -9.74
N ALA A 10 -44.48 6.93 -9.70
CA ALA A 10 -43.46 6.68 -8.66
C ALA A 10 -42.01 6.61 -9.19
N VAL A 11 -41.72 7.23 -10.34
CA VAL A 11 -40.37 7.19 -10.98
C VAL A 11 -39.75 8.58 -11.17
N LEU A 12 -40.30 9.64 -10.57
CA LEU A 12 -39.80 11.01 -10.75
C LEU A 12 -39.52 11.77 -9.44
N ALA A 13 -39.23 11.05 -8.35
CA ALA A 13 -38.87 11.64 -7.05
C ALA A 13 -37.64 10.99 -6.39
N ALA A 14 -36.71 10.43 -7.17
CA ALA A 14 -35.46 9.84 -6.66
C ALA A 14 -34.19 10.61 -7.11
N ALA A 15 -34.33 11.87 -7.53
CA ALA A 15 -33.21 12.70 -8.02
C ALA A 15 -32.96 13.97 -7.18
N VAL A 16 -33.61 14.15 -6.02
CA VAL A 16 -33.48 15.35 -5.18
C VAL A 16 -33.07 15.05 -3.72
N ILE A 17 -33.03 13.78 -3.29
CA ILE A 17 -32.71 13.41 -1.90
C ILE A 17 -31.19 13.23 -1.66
N GLY A 18 -30.39 13.16 -2.73
CA GLY A 18 -28.93 12.97 -2.65
C GLY A 18 -28.16 14.01 -1.81
N PRO A 19 -28.49 15.32 -1.85
CA PRO A 19 -27.70 16.32 -1.13
C PRO A 19 -28.12 16.56 0.34
N MET A 20 -29.28 16.06 0.79
CA MET A 20 -29.83 16.36 2.13
C MET A 20 -29.38 15.38 3.23
N LEU A 21 -28.66 14.30 2.89
CA LEU A 21 -28.04 13.41 3.90
C LEU A 21 -26.64 13.86 4.32
N PHE A 22 -26.12 14.95 3.75
CA PHE A 22 -24.84 15.55 4.14
C PHE A 22 -24.95 16.50 5.35
N TYR A 23 -26.18 16.81 5.81
CA TYR A 23 -26.43 17.75 6.91
C TYR A 23 -26.88 17.12 8.25
N SER A 24 -27.16 15.82 8.31
CA SER A 24 -27.54 15.16 9.58
C SER A 24 -26.36 14.68 10.43
N VAL A 25 -25.11 14.98 10.01
CA VAL A 25 -23.91 14.68 10.81
C VAL A 25 -23.77 15.65 12.00
N SER A 26 -24.48 16.79 12.01
CA SER A 26 -24.49 17.70 13.17
C SER A 26 -25.31 17.20 14.35
N ASP A 27 -26.41 16.47 14.11
CA ASP A 27 -27.30 16.00 15.18
C ASP A 27 -26.71 14.79 15.94
N ILE A 28 -25.93 13.97 15.25
CA ILE A 28 -25.13 12.90 15.85
C ILE A 28 -24.02 13.50 16.73
N TRP A 29 -23.41 14.62 16.29
CA TRP A 29 -22.41 15.36 17.08
C TRP A 29 -23.03 16.10 18.27
N ALA A 30 -24.27 16.59 18.15
CA ALA A 30 -25.00 17.21 19.26
C ALA A 30 -25.39 16.18 20.33
N SER A 31 -25.75 14.95 19.92
CA SER A 31 -26.06 13.82 20.81
C SER A 31 -24.82 13.30 21.55
N ALA A 32 -23.65 13.37 20.91
CA ALA A 32 -22.37 13.02 21.55
C ALA A 32 -21.93 14.07 22.58
N LYS A 33 -22.19 15.36 22.33
CA LYS A 33 -21.90 16.43 23.30
C LYS A 33 -22.83 16.41 24.50
N SER A 34 -24.13 16.15 24.31
CA SER A 34 -25.07 16.06 25.43
C SER A 34 -24.81 14.86 26.33
N ALA A 35 -24.41 13.71 25.76
CA ALA A 35 -23.98 12.54 26.55
C ALA A 35 -22.71 12.82 27.39
N VAL A 36 -21.83 13.70 26.93
CA VAL A 36 -20.63 14.13 27.68
C VAL A 36 -20.98 15.22 28.70
N SER A 37 -21.92 16.13 28.41
CA SER A 37 -22.35 17.16 29.36
C SER A 37 -23.18 16.60 30.52
N THR A 38 -23.86 15.46 30.38
CA THR A 38 -24.52 14.76 31.51
C THR A 38 -23.51 14.14 32.47
N LEU A 39 -22.24 13.97 32.08
CA LEU A 39 -21.18 13.44 32.93
C LEU A 39 -20.37 14.53 33.65
N THR A 40 -20.62 15.81 33.36
CA THR A 40 -19.88 16.92 33.97
C THR A 40 -20.82 18.08 34.34
N GLY A 41 -21.48 18.01 35.50
CA GLY A 41 -22.00 19.21 36.19
C GLY A 41 -23.17 19.03 37.17
N GLY A 42 -22.85 18.95 38.48
CA GLY A 42 -23.71 19.24 39.66
C GLY A 42 -24.35 18.00 40.32
N GLY A 43 -23.93 17.50 41.49
CA GLY A 43 -23.86 18.11 42.84
C GLY A 43 -25.24 17.98 43.52
N ASN A 44 -25.49 17.34 44.68
CA ASN A 44 -24.71 17.09 45.90
C ASN A 44 -25.45 16.07 46.82
N GLN A 45 -24.73 15.17 47.52
CA GLN A 45 -24.89 14.69 48.93
C GLN A 45 -24.53 13.21 49.18
N ASP A 46 -23.51 13.08 50.06
CA ASP A 46 -23.26 12.04 51.07
C ASP A 46 -23.12 10.56 50.68
N GLN A 47 -21.87 10.07 50.63
CA GLN A 47 -21.28 9.20 51.68
C GLN A 47 -19.90 8.64 51.29
N SER A 48 -19.01 8.71 52.26
CA SER A 48 -17.70 8.08 52.43
C SER A 48 -17.41 6.82 51.60
N GLY A 49 -16.35 6.89 50.80
CA GLY A 49 -15.70 5.74 50.17
C GLY A 49 -14.65 6.22 49.15
N ALA A 50 -13.41 6.36 49.58
CA ALA A 50 -12.31 6.78 48.70
C ALA A 50 -12.06 5.73 47.61
N SER A 51 -12.60 5.96 46.41
CA SER A 51 -12.21 5.26 45.19
C SER A 51 -11.67 6.30 44.21
N SER A 52 -10.37 6.22 43.94
CA SER A 52 -9.66 7.01 42.94
C SER A 52 -10.26 6.73 41.56
N VAL A 53 -10.92 7.72 40.96
CA VAL A 53 -11.41 7.63 39.57
C VAL A 53 -10.23 7.94 38.66
N ALA A 54 -9.60 6.89 38.13
CA ALA A 54 -8.65 7.01 37.02
C ALA A 54 -9.40 7.49 35.75
N PRO A 55 -8.79 8.34 34.91
CA PRO A 55 -9.40 8.71 33.63
C PRO A 55 -9.64 7.48 32.75
N PRO A 56 -10.69 7.47 31.91
CA PRO A 56 -10.99 6.33 31.05
C PRO A 56 -9.83 6.13 30.08
N MET A 57 -9.06 5.06 30.32
CA MET A 57 -8.10 4.54 29.35
C MET A 57 -8.89 4.15 28.10
N VAL A 58 -8.76 4.94 27.04
CA VAL A 58 -9.19 4.55 25.70
C VAL A 58 -8.57 3.18 25.45
N SER A 59 -9.40 2.16 25.26
CA SER A 59 -8.93 0.79 25.10
C SER A 59 -7.96 0.73 23.93
N SER A 60 -6.70 0.39 24.22
CA SER A 60 -5.61 0.21 23.25
C SER A 60 -5.93 -0.82 22.16
N GLN A 61 -7.02 -1.59 22.33
CA GLN A 61 -7.55 -2.57 21.40
C GLN A 61 -8.16 -1.97 20.12
N ALA A 62 -8.54 -0.69 20.11
CA ALA A 62 -9.04 -0.04 18.88
C ALA A 62 -7.92 0.34 17.89
N MET A 63 -6.67 0.48 18.35
CA MET A 63 -5.52 0.84 17.50
C MET A 63 -4.85 -0.38 16.84
N SER A 64 -5.12 -1.60 17.30
CA SER A 64 -4.48 -2.84 16.81
C SER A 64 -5.05 -3.38 15.50
N ASN A 65 -6.03 -2.71 14.88
CA ASN A 65 -6.73 -3.20 13.68
C ASN A 65 -6.42 -2.40 12.40
N LEU A 66 -5.48 -1.44 12.45
CA LEU A 66 -5.02 -0.71 11.27
C LEU A 66 -3.91 -1.51 10.58
N PRO A 67 -3.92 -1.64 9.23
CA PRO A 67 -2.82 -2.28 8.52
C PRO A 67 -1.50 -1.54 8.82
N PRO A 68 -0.37 -2.27 9.00
CA PRO A 68 0.93 -1.64 9.24
C PRO A 68 1.26 -0.62 8.16
N LEU A 69 2.03 0.41 8.55
CA LEU A 69 2.43 1.47 7.62
C LEU A 69 3.25 0.93 6.44
N GLU A 70 4.04 -0.11 6.71
CA GLU A 70 4.94 -0.79 5.78
C GLU A 70 4.27 -1.88 4.93
N GLY A 71 2.98 -2.13 5.17
CA GLY A 71 2.25 -3.27 4.62
C GLY A 71 2.42 -4.54 5.46
N PRO A 72 1.67 -5.60 5.13
CA PRO A 72 1.82 -6.91 5.79
C PRO A 72 3.17 -7.54 5.44
N GLU A 73 3.63 -8.45 6.31
CA GLU A 73 4.85 -9.25 6.08
C GLU A 73 4.78 -10.01 4.73
N VAL A 74 5.90 -10.04 4.01
CA VAL A 74 5.98 -10.62 2.66
C VAL A 74 6.95 -11.80 2.70
N GLY A 75 6.41 -13.01 2.78
CA GLY A 75 7.22 -14.24 2.78
C GLY A 75 7.74 -14.65 1.39
N ASP A 76 7.03 -14.29 0.32
CA ASP A 76 7.41 -14.57 -1.06
C ASP A 76 7.41 -13.29 -1.91
N PHE A 77 8.52 -13.01 -2.59
CA PHE A 77 8.62 -11.91 -3.54
C PHE A 77 7.60 -12.01 -4.68
N GLY A 78 7.16 -13.22 -5.04
CA GLY A 78 6.09 -13.44 -6.02
C GLY A 78 4.74 -12.84 -5.64
N GLU A 79 4.50 -12.56 -4.35
CA GLU A 79 3.28 -11.91 -3.89
C GLU A 79 3.23 -10.43 -4.29
N VAL A 80 4.37 -9.74 -4.23
CA VAL A 80 4.45 -8.29 -4.46
C VAL A 80 4.92 -7.95 -5.87
N PHE A 81 5.84 -8.71 -6.45
CA PHE A 81 6.21 -8.59 -7.85
C PHE A 81 5.25 -9.44 -8.68
N ARG A 82 4.04 -8.93 -8.97
CA ARG A 82 3.03 -9.63 -9.78
C ARG A 82 2.29 -8.68 -10.72
N PHE A 83 2.05 -9.12 -11.96
CA PHE A 83 1.43 -8.30 -13.02
C PHE A 83 -0.10 -8.35 -13.03
N ASP A 84 -0.71 -9.22 -12.23
CA ASP A 84 -2.14 -9.34 -12.02
C ASP A 84 -2.62 -8.59 -10.76
N ALA A 85 -1.76 -7.76 -10.14
CA ALA A 85 -2.14 -6.87 -9.06
C ALA A 85 -3.21 -5.86 -9.53
N THR A 86 -4.34 -5.82 -8.85
CA THR A 86 -5.43 -4.88 -9.15
C THR A 86 -5.39 -3.66 -8.23
N VAL A 87 -5.95 -2.53 -8.67
CA VAL A 87 -6.03 -1.32 -7.82
C VAL A 87 -6.77 -1.60 -6.50
N PRO A 88 -7.93 -2.30 -6.48
CA PRO A 88 -8.57 -2.68 -5.22
C PRO A 88 -7.67 -3.51 -4.31
N TRP A 89 -6.89 -4.46 -4.87
CA TRP A 89 -5.94 -5.24 -4.09
C TRP A 89 -4.86 -4.35 -3.45
N ILE A 90 -4.25 -3.43 -4.22
CA ILE A 90 -3.26 -2.48 -3.69
C ILE A 90 -3.86 -1.65 -2.54
N MET A 91 -5.03 -1.08 -2.75
CA MET A 91 -5.70 -0.22 -1.75
C MET A 91 -6.10 -0.99 -0.49
N SER A 92 -6.37 -2.29 -0.60
CA SER A 92 -6.67 -3.14 0.56
C SER A 92 -5.44 -3.59 1.33
N ARG A 93 -4.32 -3.78 0.63
CA ARG A 93 -3.08 -4.35 1.20
C ARG A 93 -2.23 -3.30 1.90
N TRP A 94 -2.14 -2.10 1.36
CA TRP A 94 -1.30 -1.04 1.91
C TRP A 94 -2.15 0.06 2.55
N SER A 95 -1.80 0.42 3.79
CA SER A 95 -2.43 1.52 4.53
C SER A 95 -2.21 2.89 3.85
N ARG A 96 -1.15 3.02 3.04
CA ARG A 96 -0.81 4.23 2.30
C ARG A 96 -0.43 3.91 0.87
N VAL A 97 -1.07 4.61 -0.05
CA VAL A 97 -0.80 4.54 -1.48
C VAL A 97 -0.64 5.95 -2.01
N SER A 98 0.49 6.26 -2.65
CA SER A 98 0.66 7.52 -3.37
C SER A 98 0.20 7.34 -4.81
N THR A 99 -0.80 8.14 -5.19
CA THR A 99 -1.34 8.21 -6.56
C THR A 99 -0.78 9.45 -7.26
N GLY A 100 -0.84 9.49 -8.60
CA GLY A 100 -0.44 10.68 -9.38
C GLY A 100 0.96 10.62 -10.01
N MET A 101 1.64 9.47 -9.95
CA MET A 101 2.84 9.27 -10.76
C MET A 101 2.42 8.97 -12.20
N ALA A 102 2.30 10.01 -13.02
CA ALA A 102 2.07 9.86 -14.44
C ALA A 102 3.42 9.68 -15.16
N GLN A 103 3.60 8.52 -15.79
CA GLN A 103 4.51 8.40 -16.91
C GLN A 103 3.67 8.39 -18.19
N LEU A 104 4.21 8.75 -19.35
CA LEU A 104 3.42 8.84 -20.59
C LEU A 104 2.53 7.59 -20.75
N GLN A 105 1.21 7.79 -20.75
CA GLN A 105 0.17 6.73 -20.85
C GLN A 105 0.06 5.74 -19.67
N LEU A 106 0.80 5.93 -18.58
CA LEU A 106 0.81 5.04 -17.41
C LEU A 106 0.42 5.77 -16.12
N HIS A 107 -0.46 5.14 -15.34
CA HIS A 107 -0.86 5.61 -14.01
C HIS A 107 -0.15 4.80 -12.92
N GLY A 108 0.68 5.45 -12.13
CA GLY A 108 1.47 4.82 -11.08
C GLY A 108 0.82 4.86 -9.69
N TYR A 109 0.86 3.73 -8.99
CA TYR A 109 0.49 3.58 -7.58
C TYR A 109 1.72 3.16 -6.78
N ARG A 110 2.23 4.05 -5.93
CA ARG A 110 3.40 3.80 -5.06
C ARG A 110 2.96 3.30 -3.71
N VAL A 111 3.67 2.30 -3.20
CA VAL A 111 3.49 1.78 -1.85
C VAL A 111 4.84 1.61 -1.15
N PRO A 112 4.90 1.81 0.18
CA PRO A 112 6.06 1.37 0.95
C PRO A 112 6.11 -0.17 0.93
N LEU A 113 7.32 -0.73 0.85
CA LEU A 113 7.54 -2.16 0.93
C LEU A 113 8.65 -2.45 1.93
N VAL A 114 8.33 -3.23 2.96
CA VAL A 114 9.29 -3.87 3.85
C VAL A 114 8.91 -5.35 3.91
N THR A 115 9.80 -6.25 3.47
CA THR A 115 9.47 -7.69 3.43
C THR A 115 9.77 -8.41 4.74
N GLY A 116 10.64 -7.85 5.58
CA GLY A 116 11.03 -8.41 6.87
C GLY A 116 12.28 -7.72 7.42
N THR A 117 12.96 -8.38 8.36
CA THR A 117 14.14 -7.85 9.08
C THR A 117 15.44 -8.59 8.78
N ARG A 118 15.40 -9.64 7.97
CA ARG A 118 16.57 -10.46 7.62
C ARG A 118 17.47 -9.70 6.64
N PRO A 119 18.77 -10.07 6.54
CA PRO A 119 19.67 -9.44 5.57
C PRO A 119 19.20 -9.51 4.12
N ASP A 120 18.48 -10.58 3.75
CA ASP A 120 17.95 -10.82 2.42
C ASP A 120 16.55 -10.21 2.17
N ASP A 121 16.02 -9.46 3.15
CA ASP A 121 14.79 -8.70 3.00
C ASP A 121 14.99 -7.36 2.28
N LEU A 122 13.90 -6.85 1.72
CA LEU A 122 13.86 -5.60 0.97
C LEU A 122 13.17 -4.52 1.79
N ALA A 123 13.71 -3.31 1.77
CA ALA A 123 13.08 -2.12 2.32
C ALA A 123 13.14 -0.98 1.31
N GLY A 124 12.00 -0.40 0.94
CA GLY A 124 11.95 0.69 -0.03
C GLY A 124 10.55 1.03 -0.51
N ALA A 125 10.46 1.42 -1.79
CA ALA A 125 9.23 1.78 -2.46
C ALA A 125 8.99 0.92 -3.69
N LEU A 126 7.78 0.37 -3.78
CA LEU A 126 7.29 -0.39 -4.92
C LEU A 126 6.25 0.46 -5.67
N THR A 127 6.32 0.48 -6.99
CA THR A 127 5.36 1.19 -7.83
C THR A 127 4.80 0.25 -8.88
N TYR A 128 3.48 0.20 -8.98
CA TYR A 128 2.75 -0.45 -10.06
C TYR A 128 2.27 0.59 -11.07
N TYR A 129 2.66 0.44 -12.33
CA TYR A 129 2.20 1.28 -13.42
C TYR A 129 1.13 0.56 -14.24
N TYR A 130 -0.03 1.20 -14.36
CA TYR A 130 -1.18 0.69 -15.10
C TYR A 130 -1.33 1.35 -16.45
N GLY A 131 -1.58 0.54 -17.48
CA GLY A 131 -1.97 1.02 -18.80
C GLY A 131 -3.45 1.44 -18.87
N PRO A 132 -3.90 1.96 -20.03
CA PRO A 132 -5.30 2.31 -20.26
C PRO A 132 -6.28 1.15 -20.08
N ASP A 133 -5.81 -0.10 -20.22
CA ASP A 133 -6.58 -1.32 -20.03
C ASP A 133 -6.67 -1.78 -18.56
N GLN A 134 -6.23 -0.94 -17.62
CA GLN A 134 -6.19 -1.23 -16.18
C GLN A 134 -5.39 -2.49 -15.82
N ARG A 135 -4.41 -2.87 -16.65
CA ARG A 135 -3.45 -3.94 -16.35
C ARG A 135 -2.10 -3.36 -15.97
N VAL A 136 -1.37 -4.04 -15.11
CA VAL A 136 0.00 -3.68 -14.77
C VAL A 136 0.88 -3.86 -16.01
N ARG A 137 1.53 -2.78 -16.43
CA ARG A 137 2.46 -2.75 -17.58
C ARG A 137 3.91 -2.64 -17.16
N LYS A 138 4.16 -2.19 -15.93
CA LYS A 138 5.51 -2.08 -15.38
C LYS A 138 5.46 -2.07 -13.86
N ILE A 139 6.45 -2.70 -13.25
CA ILE A 139 6.68 -2.68 -11.81
C ILE A 139 8.07 -2.10 -11.59
N THR A 140 8.18 -1.14 -10.68
CA THR A 140 9.50 -0.61 -10.29
C THR A 140 9.68 -0.70 -8.79
N PHE A 141 10.88 -1.08 -8.35
CA PHE A 141 11.26 -1.04 -6.95
C PHE A 141 12.55 -0.24 -6.78
N ASN A 142 12.55 0.66 -5.80
CA ASN A 142 13.72 1.43 -5.39
C ASN A 142 13.86 1.26 -3.87
N GLY A 143 14.99 0.74 -3.41
CA GLY A 143 15.17 0.42 -2.01
C GLY A 143 16.54 -0.13 -1.68
N THR A 144 16.61 -0.83 -0.56
CA THR A 144 17.85 -1.37 0.00
C THR A 144 17.70 -2.81 0.45
N THR A 145 18.83 -3.52 0.50
CA THR A 145 18.93 -4.86 1.07
C THR A 145 20.35 -5.11 1.60
N GLY A 146 20.48 -6.05 2.53
CA GLY A 146 21.76 -6.52 3.04
C GLY A 146 22.41 -7.59 2.17
N ASP A 147 21.59 -8.40 1.51
CA ASP A 147 21.98 -9.48 0.60
C ASP A 147 20.98 -9.59 -0.55
N ALA A 148 21.42 -9.26 -1.76
CA ALA A 148 20.57 -9.32 -2.94
C ALA A 148 20.39 -10.74 -3.52
N GLY A 149 21.05 -11.77 -2.96
CA GLY A 149 21.05 -13.13 -3.50
C GLY A 149 19.65 -13.71 -3.68
N ARG A 150 18.76 -13.57 -2.69
CA ARG A 150 17.36 -14.04 -2.77
C ARG A 150 16.59 -13.34 -3.88
N LEU A 151 16.76 -12.01 -4.01
CA LEU A 151 16.09 -11.22 -5.04
C LEU A 151 16.58 -11.60 -6.45
N VAL A 152 17.90 -11.73 -6.62
CA VAL A 152 18.50 -12.13 -7.91
C VAL A 152 18.01 -13.52 -8.31
N HIS A 153 18.00 -14.48 -7.38
CA HIS A 153 17.52 -15.83 -7.65
C HIS A 153 16.04 -15.85 -8.06
N PHE A 154 15.20 -15.08 -7.37
CA PHE A 154 13.78 -14.92 -7.72
C PHE A 154 13.61 -14.32 -9.12
N LEU A 155 14.32 -13.23 -9.43
CA LEU A 155 14.22 -12.54 -10.72
C LEU A 155 14.75 -13.38 -11.89
N ALA A 156 15.86 -14.09 -11.67
CA ALA A 156 16.41 -15.01 -12.67
C ALA A 156 15.43 -16.15 -12.95
N SER A 157 14.89 -16.77 -11.90
CA SER A 157 14.00 -17.93 -12.04
C SER A 157 12.63 -17.57 -12.61
N ARG A 158 12.04 -16.43 -12.20
CA ARG A 158 10.66 -16.06 -12.56
C ARG A 158 10.55 -15.15 -13.77
N TYR A 159 11.55 -14.30 -14.00
CA TYR A 159 11.52 -13.27 -15.04
C TYR A 159 12.69 -13.39 -16.04
N GLY A 160 13.57 -14.38 -15.88
CA GLY A 160 14.65 -14.63 -16.84
C GLY A 160 15.79 -13.61 -16.78
N PHE A 161 15.97 -12.91 -15.67
CA PHE A 161 17.09 -11.97 -15.51
C PHE A 161 18.44 -12.68 -15.62
N GLN A 162 19.31 -12.13 -16.46
CA GLN A 162 20.66 -12.64 -16.67
C GLN A 162 21.70 -11.58 -16.30
N ARG A 163 22.82 -12.02 -15.72
CA ARG A 163 23.90 -11.12 -15.31
C ARG A 163 24.59 -10.52 -16.53
N ARG A 164 24.74 -9.20 -16.54
CA ARG A 164 25.53 -8.46 -17.52
C ARG A 164 26.80 -7.91 -16.86
N LEU A 165 27.93 -8.05 -17.55
CA LEU A 165 29.18 -7.44 -17.09
C LEU A 165 29.08 -5.92 -17.25
N ALA A 166 29.32 -5.20 -16.16
CA ALA A 166 29.44 -3.76 -16.12
C ALA A 166 30.88 -3.39 -15.74
N ASN A 167 31.40 -2.31 -16.32
CA ASN A 167 32.77 -1.82 -16.06
C ASN A 167 32.89 -1.01 -14.74
N ASP A 168 31.92 -1.14 -13.83
CA ASP A 168 31.89 -0.47 -12.53
C ASP A 168 31.92 -1.56 -11.44
N GLY A 169 33.00 -1.60 -10.65
CA GLY A 169 33.24 -2.63 -9.63
C GLY A 169 32.21 -2.64 -8.49
N GLY A 170 31.47 -1.54 -8.30
CA GLY A 170 30.40 -1.43 -7.31
C GLY A 170 28.99 -1.69 -7.86
N LEU A 171 28.86 -1.97 -9.16
CA LEU A 171 27.58 -2.09 -9.85
C LEU A 171 27.39 -3.49 -10.44
N PHE A 172 26.36 -4.18 -9.96
CA PHE A 172 25.88 -5.41 -10.57
C PHE A 172 24.63 -5.10 -11.40
N VAL A 173 24.67 -5.49 -12.67
CA VAL A 173 23.56 -5.29 -13.60
C VAL A 173 23.02 -6.64 -14.04
N TYR A 174 21.70 -6.79 -13.99
CA TYR A 174 21.00 -7.92 -14.57
C TYR A 174 19.92 -7.40 -15.51
N GLU A 175 19.78 -8.01 -16.66
CA GLU A 175 18.90 -7.54 -17.73
C GLU A 175 18.11 -8.71 -18.32
N VAL A 176 16.95 -8.37 -18.88
CA VAL A 176 16.19 -9.25 -19.76
C VAL A 176 16.15 -8.59 -21.13
N PRO A 177 16.84 -9.13 -22.14
CA PRO A 177 16.71 -8.64 -23.52
C PRO A 177 15.34 -9.05 -24.07
N ASN A 178 14.73 -8.19 -24.89
CA ASN A 178 13.60 -8.59 -25.73
C ASN A 178 14.09 -9.35 -26.97
N GLU A 179 13.17 -9.89 -27.76
CA GLU A 179 13.49 -10.61 -29.01
C GLU A 179 14.22 -9.74 -30.06
N LYS A 180 14.09 -8.42 -29.95
CA LYS A 180 14.72 -7.43 -30.83
C LYS A 180 16.10 -6.96 -30.33
N GLY A 181 16.53 -7.43 -29.15
CA GLY A 181 17.78 -7.04 -28.50
C GLY A 181 17.70 -5.79 -27.61
N ASP A 182 16.55 -5.12 -27.49
CA ASP A 182 16.37 -4.01 -26.55
C ASP A 182 16.16 -4.52 -25.12
N ILE A 183 16.68 -3.77 -24.15
CA ILE A 183 16.52 -4.07 -22.73
C ILE A 183 15.19 -3.51 -22.25
N HIS A 184 14.31 -4.39 -21.76
CA HIS A 184 12.98 -3.98 -21.25
C HIS A 184 12.86 -4.13 -19.72
N SER A 185 13.59 -5.08 -19.13
CA SER A 185 13.66 -5.24 -17.67
C SER A 185 15.11 -5.16 -17.21
N VAL A 186 15.35 -4.44 -16.12
CA VAL A 186 16.70 -4.18 -15.59
C VAL A 186 16.72 -4.11 -14.07
N LEU A 187 17.72 -4.75 -13.49
CA LEU A 187 18.04 -4.73 -12.08
C LEU A 187 19.44 -4.16 -11.95
N ARG A 188 19.57 -3.09 -11.17
CA ARG A 188 20.85 -2.50 -10.78
C ARG A 188 21.00 -2.64 -9.28
N ILE A 189 22.09 -3.24 -8.86
CA ILE A 189 22.47 -3.37 -7.46
C ILE A 189 23.78 -2.63 -7.29
N ARG A 190 23.77 -1.58 -6.48
CA ARG A 190 24.95 -0.77 -6.17
C ARG A 190 25.38 -1.02 -4.73
N SER A 191 26.65 -1.35 -4.51
CA SER A 191 27.20 -1.40 -3.17
C SER A 191 27.21 0.00 -2.56
N THR A 192 26.78 0.14 -1.31
CA THR A 192 26.91 1.40 -0.59
C THR A 192 28.39 1.64 -0.28
N GLY A 193 28.89 2.84 -0.54
CA GLY A 193 30.32 3.16 -0.37
C GLY A 193 30.84 3.01 1.07
N ILE A 194 29.94 2.85 2.04
CA ILE A 194 30.23 2.59 3.45
C ILE A 194 29.28 1.50 3.94
N VAL A 195 29.83 0.33 4.24
CA VAL A 195 29.09 -0.75 4.92
C VAL A 195 29.23 -0.54 6.42
N ARG A 196 28.11 -0.25 7.11
CA ARG A 196 28.10 -0.10 8.57
C ARG A 196 27.64 -1.39 9.24
N ALA A 197 28.30 -1.75 10.35
CA ALA A 197 27.96 -2.94 11.12
C ALA A 197 26.59 -2.82 11.82
N ASP A 198 26.15 -1.60 12.13
CA ASP A 198 24.86 -1.29 12.76
C ASP A 198 23.68 -1.27 11.76
N GLN A 199 23.95 -1.40 10.45
CA GLN A 199 22.94 -1.38 9.39
C GLN A 199 23.14 -2.54 8.40
N PRO A 200 22.94 -3.79 8.86
CA PRO A 200 23.17 -4.98 8.04
C PRO A 200 22.29 -5.04 6.77
N ASN A 201 21.12 -4.38 6.79
CA ASN A 201 20.14 -4.41 5.70
C ASN A 201 20.31 -3.27 4.67
N GLN A 202 21.36 -2.44 4.79
CA GLN A 202 21.62 -1.28 3.91
C GLN A 202 22.98 -1.37 3.19
N ARG A 203 23.40 -2.59 2.84
CA ARG A 203 24.68 -2.84 2.14
C ARG A 203 24.58 -2.57 0.64
N PHE A 204 23.38 -2.73 0.09
CA PHE A 204 23.12 -2.55 -1.31
C PHE A 204 21.94 -1.61 -1.51
N HIS A 205 22.08 -0.70 -2.48
CA HIS A 205 20.97 0.01 -3.10
C HIS A 205 20.48 -0.79 -4.31
N VAL A 206 19.17 -0.90 -4.45
CA VAL A 206 18.51 -1.71 -5.47
C VAL A 206 17.57 -0.83 -6.27
N ASP A 207 17.79 -0.78 -7.58
CA ASP A 207 16.87 -0.21 -8.57
C ASP A 207 16.42 -1.30 -9.52
N LEU A 208 15.12 -1.59 -9.52
CA LEU A 208 14.52 -2.65 -10.30
C LEU A 208 13.41 -2.08 -11.16
N VAL A 209 13.42 -2.47 -12.44
CA VAL A 209 12.35 -2.25 -13.40
C VAL A 209 12.01 -3.59 -14.03
N ILE A 210 10.75 -3.99 -13.92
CA ILE A 210 10.21 -5.21 -14.52
C ILE A 210 9.09 -4.81 -15.46
N GLU A 211 9.18 -5.27 -16.69
CA GLU A 211 8.09 -5.24 -17.67
C GLU A 211 7.57 -6.67 -17.88
N PRO A 212 6.29 -6.86 -18.25
CA PRO A 212 5.71 -8.17 -18.38
C PRO A 212 6.47 -8.98 -19.45
N PRO A 213 6.69 -10.29 -19.23
CA PRO A 213 7.33 -11.13 -20.24
C PRO A 213 6.50 -11.10 -21.52
N GLN A 214 7.16 -10.87 -22.66
CA GLN A 214 6.49 -10.99 -23.96
C GLN A 214 6.19 -12.46 -24.18
N LYS A 215 4.92 -12.78 -24.49
CA LYS A 215 4.59 -14.11 -25.00
C LYS A 215 5.17 -14.16 -26.41
N GLY A 216 6.15 -15.04 -26.63
CA GLY A 216 6.59 -15.44 -27.96
C GLY A 216 5.49 -16.16 -28.74
#